data_AF-A0A9P7BS16-F1
#
_entry.id   AF-A0A9P7BS16-F1
#
_cell.length_a   1.000
_cell.length_b   1.000
_cell.length_c   1.000
_cell.angle_alpha   90.00
_cell.angle_beta   90.00
_cell.angle_gamma   90.00
#
_symmetry.space_group_name_H-M   'P 1'
#
loop_
_entity.id
_entity.type
_entity.pdbx_description
1 polymer ?
#
loop_
_entity_poly.entity_id
_entity_poly.type
_entity_poly.pdbx_seq_one_letter_code
_entity_poly.pdbx_strand_id
1 'polypeptide(L)'
;MTSQQEQASFMNALLMPGKIPYNNKRAFEDIEAIQQESSLKKERKPRKALHELLTDKEKKANHIASEKKRRQNIKLGFDQLIEIVPSLTEGNRSEALILQKSVDHIKHLVGVKDDLKSQIKSLQSVLGESNFDDEVSGIS
;
A
#
# COMPACT_ATOMS: atom_id res chain seq x y z
N MET A 1 25.71 22.82 -3.42
CA MET A 1 26.78 21.80 -3.47
C MET A 1 26.33 20.63 -2.63
N THR A 2 25.50 19.76 -3.20
CA THR A 2 25.06 18.54 -2.51
C THR A 2 26.23 17.57 -2.51
N SER A 3 26.72 17.25 -1.32
CA SER A 3 27.96 16.51 -1.08
C SER A 3 27.90 15.12 -1.70
N GLN A 4 28.99 14.69 -2.36
CA GLN A 4 29.18 13.35 -2.94
C GLN A 4 28.92 12.20 -1.93
N GLN A 5 28.90 12.52 -0.63
CA GLN A 5 28.63 11.58 0.45
C GLN A 5 27.17 11.07 0.48
N GLU A 6 26.19 11.87 0.04
CA GLU A 6 24.79 11.43 -0.02
C GLU A 6 24.52 10.50 -1.21
N GLN A 7 25.24 10.71 -2.33
CA GLN A 7 25.16 9.81 -3.49
C GLN A 7 25.77 8.43 -3.20
N ALA A 8 26.84 8.38 -2.39
CA ALA A 8 27.46 7.11 -1.99
C ALA A 8 26.57 6.26 -1.08
N SER A 9 25.76 6.90 -0.21
CA SER A 9 24.79 6.19 0.65
C SER A 9 23.67 5.55 -0.17
N PHE A 10 23.20 6.24 -1.21
CA PHE A 10 22.17 5.73 -2.12
C PHE A 10 22.65 4.55 -2.97
N MET A 11 23.94 4.53 -3.36
CA MET A 11 24.51 3.46 -4.19
C MET A 11 24.86 2.19 -3.40
N ASN A 12 25.12 2.28 -2.09
CA ASN A 12 25.39 1.10 -1.25
C ASN A 12 24.13 0.30 -0.89
N ALA A 13 22.95 0.92 -0.93
CA ALA A 13 21.68 0.23 -0.66
C ALA A 13 21.27 -0.74 -1.80
N LEU A 14 21.92 -0.66 -2.98
CA LEU A 14 21.53 -1.39 -4.18
C LEU A 14 22.27 -2.74 -4.36
N LEU A 15 23.15 -3.13 -3.43
CA LEU A 15 24.03 -4.29 -3.63
C LEU A 15 23.99 -5.34 -2.50
N MET A 16 22.80 -5.82 -2.11
CA MET A 16 22.68 -7.07 -1.35
C MET A 16 21.87 -8.13 -2.12
N PRO A 17 22.46 -9.30 -2.43
CA PRO A 17 21.77 -10.38 -3.11
C PRO A 17 20.97 -11.23 -2.12
N GLY A 18 19.73 -11.53 -2.48
CA GLY A 18 19.01 -12.72 -2.01
C GLY A 18 18.52 -12.67 -0.56
N LYS A 19 17.26 -12.25 -0.41
CA LYS A 19 16.16 -12.97 0.27
C LYS A 19 14.95 -12.07 0.20
N ILE A 20 13.86 -12.53 -0.42
CA ILE A 20 12.55 -11.88 -0.38
C ILE A 20 11.85 -12.43 0.87
N PRO A 21 11.66 -11.66 1.96
CA PRO A 21 10.70 -12.02 2.97
C PRO A 21 9.40 -11.27 2.67
N TYR A 22 8.39 -11.99 2.17
CA TYR A 22 7.01 -11.53 2.32
C TYR A 22 6.70 -11.49 3.82
N ASN A 23 6.89 -10.32 4.43
CA ASN A 23 6.32 -9.99 5.72
C ASN A 23 5.88 -8.52 5.70
N ASN A 24 4.59 -8.36 5.45
CA ASN A 24 3.92 -7.12 5.08
C ASN A 24 3.63 -6.23 6.31
N LYS A 25 4.65 -5.98 7.15
CA LYS A 25 4.57 -5.05 8.28
C LYS A 25 5.23 -3.71 7.97
N ARG A 26 6.35 -3.71 7.24
CA ARG A 26 7.07 -2.47 6.89
C ARG A 26 6.31 -1.59 5.87
N ALA A 27 5.67 -2.20 4.88
CA ALA A 27 4.92 -1.44 3.87
C ALA A 27 3.63 -0.81 4.45
N PHE A 28 3.06 -1.41 5.50
CA PHE A 28 1.95 -0.83 6.26
C PHE A 28 2.43 0.30 7.16
N GLU A 29 3.59 0.13 7.82
CA GLU A 29 4.23 1.17 8.64
C GLU A 29 4.61 2.41 7.81
N ASP A 30 5.02 2.28 6.55
CA ASP A 30 5.35 3.42 5.67
C ASP A 30 4.09 4.22 5.25
N ILE A 31 2.94 3.56 5.09
CA ILE A 31 1.66 4.21 4.79
C ILE A 31 1.09 4.88 6.06
N GLU A 32 1.17 4.21 7.22
CA GLU A 32 0.78 4.78 8.52
C GLU A 32 1.69 5.93 8.96
N ALA A 33 3.00 5.85 8.72
CA ALA A 33 3.95 6.91 9.05
C ALA A 33 3.66 8.21 8.29
N ILE A 34 3.17 8.11 7.04
CA ILE A 34 2.74 9.28 6.25
C ILE A 34 1.45 9.91 6.81
N GLN A 35 0.57 9.11 7.42
CA GLN A 35 -0.64 9.60 8.10
C GLN A 35 -0.33 10.19 9.49
N GLN A 36 0.74 9.74 10.15
CA GLN A 36 1.14 10.18 11.50
C GLN A 36 2.01 11.45 11.53
N GLU A 37 2.71 11.79 10.43
CA GLU A 37 3.54 13.01 10.35
C GLU A 37 2.73 14.32 10.50
N SER A 38 1.40 14.29 10.31
CA SER A 38 0.55 15.45 10.56
C SER A 38 0.31 15.75 12.04
N SER A 39 0.75 14.91 12.99
CA SER A 39 0.31 15.02 14.39
C SER A 39 1.39 14.96 15.48
N LEU A 40 2.67 15.15 15.16
CA LEU A 40 3.74 15.27 16.18
C LEU A 40 3.80 16.69 16.77
N LYS A 41 3.27 16.82 17.99
CA LYS A 41 3.31 18.00 18.86
C LYS A 41 4.78 18.42 19.12
N LYS A 42 5.20 19.56 18.60
CA LYS A 42 6.51 20.18 18.90
C LYS A 42 6.35 21.32 19.91
N GLU A 43 7.16 21.27 20.95
CA GLU A 43 7.21 22.20 22.09
C GLU A 43 7.21 23.68 21.70
N ARG A 44 6.54 24.50 22.52
CA ARG A 44 6.28 25.92 22.30
C ARG A 44 7.54 26.76 22.57
N LYS A 45 8.19 27.24 21.51
CA LYS A 45 9.14 28.37 21.53
C LYS A 45 8.43 29.66 21.05
N PRO A 46 8.91 30.87 21.44
CA PRO A 46 8.07 32.04 21.64
C PRO A 46 7.36 32.50 20.37
N ARG A 47 6.12 32.94 20.56
CA ARG A 47 5.11 33.22 19.53
C ARG A 47 5.65 34.21 18.50
N LYS A 48 6.06 33.71 17.33
CA LYS A 48 6.15 34.55 16.14
C LYS A 48 4.74 35.01 15.78
N ALA A 49 4.67 36.27 15.40
CA ALA A 49 3.45 37.05 15.24
C ALA A 49 2.43 36.39 14.29
N LEU A 50 1.16 36.62 14.62
CA LEU A 50 0.03 36.78 13.72
C LEU A 50 0.08 35.94 12.42
N HIS A 51 -0.49 34.74 12.47
CA HIS A 51 -0.95 33.91 11.34
C HIS A 51 -0.43 34.36 9.96
N GLU A 52 0.81 34.00 9.64
CA GLU A 52 1.33 34.18 8.29
C GLU A 52 0.60 33.17 7.40
N LEU A 53 -0.49 33.61 6.79
CA LEU A 53 -1.11 32.90 5.67
C LEU A 53 0.00 32.61 4.69
N LEU A 54 0.15 31.33 4.30
CA LEU A 54 1.10 30.90 3.27
C LEU A 54 1.08 31.92 2.12
N THR A 55 2.23 32.46 1.77
CA THR A 55 2.35 33.38 0.65
C THR A 55 1.84 32.68 -0.62
N ASP A 56 1.37 33.43 -1.61
CA ASP A 56 0.87 32.82 -2.85
C ASP A 56 1.92 31.96 -3.55
N LYS A 57 3.20 32.31 -3.38
CA LYS A 57 4.35 31.51 -3.83
C LYS A 57 4.46 30.19 -3.07
N GLU A 58 4.34 30.20 -1.75
CA GLU A 58 4.37 28.99 -0.92
C GLU A 58 3.14 28.11 -1.15
N LYS A 59 1.94 28.68 -1.29
CA LYS A 59 0.74 27.93 -1.66
C LYS A 59 0.92 27.21 -3.00
N LYS A 60 1.45 27.91 -4.01
CA LYS A 60 1.73 27.32 -5.32
C LYS A 60 2.77 26.20 -5.24
N ALA A 61 3.84 26.41 -4.48
CA ALA A 61 4.88 25.40 -4.28
C ALA A 61 4.33 24.14 -3.58
N ASN A 62 3.58 24.33 -2.49
CA ASN A 62 2.94 23.23 -1.77
C ASN A 62 1.92 22.49 -2.63
N HIS A 63 1.09 23.19 -3.40
CA HIS A 63 0.14 22.56 -4.32
C HIS A 63 0.85 21.63 -5.33
N ILE A 64 1.95 22.10 -5.96
CA ILE A 64 2.73 21.30 -6.91
C ILE A 64 3.36 20.09 -6.21
N ALA A 65 3.92 20.29 -5.01
CA ALA A 65 4.54 19.22 -4.24
C ALA A 65 3.53 18.14 -3.83
N SER A 66 2.38 18.55 -3.28
CA SER A 66 1.30 17.65 -2.87
C SER A 66 0.75 16.87 -4.06
N GLU A 67 0.57 17.51 -5.21
CA GLU A 67 0.08 16.84 -6.41
C GLU A 67 1.11 15.85 -6.98
N LYS A 68 2.41 16.18 -6.94
CA LYS A 68 3.48 15.26 -7.32
C LYS A 68 3.47 14.02 -6.42
N LYS A 69 3.38 14.21 -5.10
CA LYS A 69 3.28 13.12 -4.13
C LYS A 69 2.04 12.25 -4.40
N ARG A 70 0.87 12.88 -4.62
CA ARG A 70 -0.37 12.16 -4.96
C ARG A 70 -0.18 11.28 -6.20
N ARG A 71 0.38 11.83 -7.28
CA ARG A 71 0.62 11.08 -8.52
C ARG A 71 1.63 9.94 -8.35
N GLN A 72 2.68 10.14 -7.56
CA GLN A 72 3.65 9.09 -7.25
C GLN A 72 2.99 7.95 -6.47
N ASN A 73 2.16 8.25 -5.48
CA ASN A 73 1.43 7.23 -4.73
C ASN A 73 0.47 6.42 -5.61
N ILE A 74 -0.25 7.09 -6.52
CA ILE A 74 -1.13 6.39 -7.48
C ILE A 74 -0.31 5.43 -8.36
N LYS A 75 0.84 5.89 -8.86
CA LYS A 75 1.73 5.05 -9.67
C LYS A 75 2.23 3.82 -8.90
N LEU A 76 2.67 4.01 -7.66
CA LEU A 76 3.10 2.91 -6.80
C LEU A 76 1.96 1.89 -6.57
N GLY A 77 0.73 2.36 -6.41
CA GLY A 77 -0.44 1.47 -6.31
C GLY A 77 -0.65 0.63 -7.58
N PHE A 78 -0.45 1.20 -8.77
CA PHE A 78 -0.51 0.45 -10.02
C PHE A 78 0.65 -0.55 -10.17
N ASP A 79 1.86 -0.16 -9.77
CA ASP A 79 3.03 -1.06 -9.79
C ASP A 79 2.79 -2.28 -8.88
N GLN A 80 2.17 -2.08 -7.71
CA GLN A 80 1.77 -3.18 -6.82
C GLN A 80 0.69 -4.08 -7.43
N LEU A 81 -0.31 -3.51 -8.12
CA LEU A 81 -1.32 -4.31 -8.82
C LEU A 81 -0.70 -5.21 -9.89
N ILE A 82 0.32 -4.71 -10.62
CA ILE A 82 1.05 -5.50 -11.62
C ILE A 82 1.79 -6.67 -10.96
N GLU A 83 2.36 -6.48 -9.77
CA GLU A 83 3.09 -7.54 -9.06
C GLU A 83 2.16 -8.66 -8.56
N ILE A 84 1.01 -8.32 -7.99
CA ILE A 84 0.14 -9.30 -7.32
C ILE A 84 -0.82 -10.02 -8.26
N VAL A 85 -1.17 -9.42 -9.41
CA VAL A 85 -2.14 -10.00 -10.34
C VAL A 85 -1.40 -10.88 -11.36
N PRO A 86 -1.57 -12.22 -11.35
CA PRO A 86 -0.75 -13.13 -12.17
C PRO A 86 -0.90 -12.93 -13.69
N SER A 87 -2.00 -12.30 -14.13
CA SER A 87 -2.26 -12.02 -15.54
C SER A 87 -1.63 -10.72 -16.04
N LEU A 88 -1.03 -9.94 -15.14
CA LEU A 88 -0.29 -8.73 -15.46
C LEU A 88 1.21 -9.04 -15.49
N THR A 89 1.90 -8.36 -16.39
CA THR A 89 3.37 -8.37 -16.56
C THR A 89 3.86 -6.94 -16.65
N GLU A 90 5.15 -6.68 -16.42
CA GLU A 90 5.77 -5.35 -16.44
C GLU A 90 5.59 -4.55 -17.76
N GLY A 91 5.13 -5.21 -18.83
CA GLY A 91 4.76 -4.57 -20.10
C GLY A 91 3.35 -3.96 -20.13
N ASN A 92 2.47 -4.29 -19.18
CA ASN A 92 1.09 -3.81 -19.15
C ASN A 92 1.03 -2.41 -18.54
N ARG A 93 1.07 -1.37 -19.38
CA ARG A 93 1.06 0.04 -18.92
C ARG A 93 -0.30 0.71 -18.91
N SER A 94 -1.33 0.06 -19.46
CA SER A 94 -2.67 0.65 -19.53
C SER A 94 -3.37 0.56 -18.17
N GLU A 95 -3.61 1.71 -17.52
CA GLU A 95 -4.31 1.80 -16.23
C GLU A 95 -5.68 1.08 -16.27
N ALA A 96 -6.43 1.28 -17.35
CA ALA A 96 -7.74 0.63 -17.53
C ALA A 96 -7.63 -0.91 -17.62
N LEU A 97 -6.60 -1.41 -18.30
CA LEU A 97 -6.35 -2.86 -18.41
C LEU A 97 -5.95 -3.45 -17.05
N ILE A 98 -5.08 -2.75 -16.31
CA ILE A 98 -4.66 -3.16 -14.97
C ILE A 98 -5.88 -3.29 -14.06
N LEU A 99 -6.74 -2.27 -14.01
CA LEU A 99 -7.96 -2.32 -13.19
C LEU A 99 -8.89 -3.47 -13.60
N GLN A 100 -9.10 -3.68 -14.90
CA GLN A 100 -9.94 -4.76 -15.40
C GLN A 100 -9.41 -6.13 -14.96
N LYS A 101 -8.11 -6.39 -15.15
CA LYS A 101 -7.48 -7.66 -14.76
C LYS A 101 -7.48 -7.87 -13.25
N SER A 102 -7.33 -6.80 -12.47
CA SER A 102 -7.47 -6.87 -11.01
C SER A 102 -8.88 -7.30 -10.59
N VAL A 103 -9.93 -6.74 -11.21
CA VAL A 103 -11.31 -7.13 -10.93
C VAL A 103 -11.56 -8.60 -11.30
N ASP A 104 -11.06 -9.04 -12.47
CA ASP A 104 -11.18 -10.43 -12.91
C ASP A 104 -10.48 -11.39 -11.93
N HIS A 105 -9.31 -11.01 -11.43
CA HIS A 105 -8.57 -11.80 -10.46
C HIS A 105 -9.29 -11.90 -9.11
N ILE A 106 -9.87 -10.79 -8.61
CA ILE A 106 -10.68 -10.80 -7.37
C ILE A 106 -11.87 -11.75 -7.51
N LYS A 107 -12.59 -11.70 -8.64
CA LYS A 107 -13.72 -12.62 -8.89
C LYS A 107 -13.27 -14.08 -8.90
N HIS A 108 -12.13 -14.37 -9.51
CA HIS A 108 -11.55 -15.71 -9.50
C HIS A 108 -11.22 -16.18 -8.08
N LEU A 109 -10.55 -15.35 -7.27
CA LEU A 109 -10.22 -15.68 -5.87
C LEU A 109 -11.46 -15.93 -5.02
N VAL A 110 -12.53 -15.16 -5.21
CA VAL A 110 -13.80 -15.38 -4.52
C VAL A 110 -14.38 -16.75 -4.87
N GLY A 111 -14.40 -17.10 -6.17
CA GLY A 111 -14.85 -18.43 -6.62
C GLY A 111 -14.03 -19.56 -6.03
N VAL A 112 -12.69 -19.47 -6.09
CA VAL A 112 -11.78 -20.47 -5.50
C VAL A 112 -12.03 -20.61 -4.00
N LYS A 113 -12.22 -19.51 -3.28
CA LYS A 113 -12.52 -19.52 -1.84
C LYS A 113 -13.85 -20.22 -1.54
N ASP A 114 -14.89 -20.00 -2.34
CA ASP A 114 -16.19 -20.66 -2.18
C ASP A 114 -16.12 -22.15 -2.50
N ASP A 115 -15.39 -22.53 -3.55
CA ASP A 115 -15.14 -23.94 -3.91
C ASP A 115 -14.38 -24.68 -2.80
N LEU A 116 -13.32 -24.06 -2.25
CA LEU A 116 -12.57 -24.62 -1.14
C LEU A 116 -13.43 -24.76 0.13
N LYS A 117 -14.28 -23.78 0.44
CA LYS A 117 -15.24 -23.88 1.54
C LYS A 117 -16.22 -25.04 1.33
N SER A 118 -16.71 -25.23 0.12
CA SER A 118 -17.59 -26.36 -0.21
C SER A 118 -16.87 -27.71 -0.06
N GLN A 119 -15.61 -27.79 -0.49
CA GLN A 119 -14.79 -29.00 -0.31
C GLN A 119 -14.56 -29.31 1.18
N ILE A 120 -14.21 -28.30 1.98
CA ILE A 120 -14.05 -28.44 3.43
C ILE A 120 -15.34 -28.96 4.06
N LYS A 121 -16.49 -28.37 3.74
CA LYS A 121 -17.80 -28.80 4.26
C LYS A 121 -18.12 -30.24 3.88
N SER A 122 -17.83 -30.63 2.64
CA SER A 122 -18.01 -32.01 2.17
C SER A 122 -17.13 -32.98 2.95
N LEU A 123 -15.86 -32.63 3.16
CA LEU A 123 -14.93 -33.48 3.90
C LEU A 123 -15.30 -33.58 5.38
N GLN A 124 -15.69 -32.46 6.02
CA GLN A 124 -16.18 -32.44 7.40
C GLN A 124 -17.42 -33.33 7.57
N SER A 125 -18.35 -33.30 6.60
CA SER A 125 -19.51 -34.18 6.59
C SER A 125 -19.14 -35.66 6.48
N VAL A 126 -18.07 -35.99 5.75
CA VAL A 126 -17.57 -37.38 5.63
C VAL A 126 -16.86 -37.82 6.91
N LEU A 127 -16.12 -36.91 7.57
CA LEU A 127 -15.41 -37.18 8.81
C LEU A 127 -16.31 -37.17 10.06
N GLY A 128 -17.56 -36.71 9.94
CA GLY A 128 -18.52 -36.69 11.05
C GLY A 128 -18.22 -35.65 12.13
N GLU A 129 -17.36 -34.65 11.83
CA GLU A 129 -17.09 -33.55 12.75
C GLU A 129 -18.20 -32.50 12.65
N SER A 130 -18.88 -32.26 13.77
CA SER A 130 -19.96 -31.28 13.87
C SER A 130 -19.44 -29.85 13.76
N ASN A 131 -20.00 -29.10 12.81
CA ASN A 131 -19.78 -27.68 12.48
C ASN A 131 -19.35 -26.80 13.67
N PHE A 132 -18.18 -26.15 13.58
CA PHE A 132 -17.66 -25.23 14.62
C PHE A 132 -17.52 -23.77 14.18
N ASP A 133 -18.14 -23.33 13.07
CA ASP A 133 -17.75 -22.05 12.43
C ASP A 133 -18.88 -21.04 12.13
N ASP A 134 -20.07 -21.15 12.74
CA ASP A 134 -21.12 -20.11 12.56
C ASP A 134 -20.96 -18.88 13.50
N GLU A 135 -19.85 -18.73 14.25
CA GLU A 135 -19.69 -17.65 15.25
C GLU A 135 -18.74 -16.48 14.87
N VAL A 136 -18.55 -16.19 13.57
CA VAL A 136 -17.85 -14.94 13.16
C VAL A 136 -18.64 -14.18 12.08
N SER A 137 -19.93 -13.95 12.34
CA SER A 137 -20.75 -13.00 11.55
C SER A 137 -21.26 -11.82 12.38
N GLY A 138 -20.66 -11.55 13.54
CA GLY A 138 -21.13 -10.54 14.49
C GLY A 138 -20.03 -9.64 15.06
N ILE A 139 -19.42 -8.81 14.22
CA ILE A 139 -18.85 -7.54 14.69
C ILE A 139 -19.37 -6.46 13.75
N SER A 140 -20.52 -5.90 14.15
CA SER A 140 -21.05 -4.62 13.67
C SER A 140 -20.18 -3.45 14.11
#